data_AF-A0A7C7P1X7-F1
#
_entry.id   AF-A0A7C7P1X7-F1
#
_cell.length_a   1.000
_cell.length_b   1.000
_cell.length_c   1.000
_cell.angle_alpha   90.00
_cell.angle_beta   90.00
_cell.angle_gamma   90.00
#
_symmetry.space_group_name_H-M   'P 1'
#
loop_
_entity.id
_entity.type
_entity.pdbx_description
1 polymer ?
#
loop_
_entity_poly.entity_id
_entity_poly.type
_entity_poly.pdbx_seq_one_letter_code
_entity_poly.pdbx_strand_id
1 'polypeptide(L)'
;MNKKRVIVAMSGGVDSSVAALLLKNQGYDVIGMTLRLWSSEDDSEVGEVHNKRCCSVEDVEDARNVCDVLGISHYFVNFEKEFQ
;
A
#
# COMPACT_ATOMS: atom_id res chain seq x y z
N MET A 1 16.86 23.29 1.51
CA MET A 1 16.07 22.98 0.31
C MET A 1 14.79 22.30 0.76
N ASN A 2 13.63 22.80 0.34
CA ASN A 2 12.35 22.19 0.70
C ASN A 2 12.21 20.88 -0.10
N LYS A 3 12.30 19.72 0.56
CA LYS A 3 12.12 18.43 -0.12
C LYS A 3 10.68 18.35 -0.59
N LYS A 4 10.46 18.08 -1.88
CA LYS A 4 9.11 17.85 -2.39
C LYS A 4 8.55 16.58 -1.74
N ARG A 5 7.30 16.63 -1.32
CA ARG A 5 6.60 15.49 -0.72
C ARG A 5 5.96 14.64 -1.81
N VAL A 6 6.11 13.32 -1.71
CA VAL A 6 5.53 12.34 -2.62
C VAL A 6 4.80 11.28 -1.80
N ILE A 7 3.53 11.04 -2.14
CA ILE A 7 2.76 9.91 -1.60
C ILE A 7 2.85 8.78 -2.62
N VAL A 8 3.28 7.61 -2.16
CA VAL A 8 3.34 6.39 -2.96
C VAL A 8 2.22 5.47 -2.50
N ALA A 9 1.38 5.04 -3.44
CA ALA A 9 0.41 3.99 -3.18
C ALA A 9 1.15 2.67 -2.99
N MET A 10 1.08 2.10 -1.78
CA MET A 10 1.79 0.89 -1.36
C MET A 10 0.80 -0.28 -1.35
N SER A 11 0.95 -1.20 -2.32
CA SER A 11 0.08 -2.38 -2.45
C SER A 11 0.61 -3.62 -1.74
N GLY A 12 1.80 -3.55 -1.10
CA GLY A 12 2.54 -4.71 -0.60
C GLY A 12 3.45 -5.35 -1.66
N GLY A 13 3.23 -5.03 -2.94
CA GLY A 13 4.03 -5.56 -4.04
C GLY A 13 5.41 -4.93 -4.21
N VAL A 14 6.30 -5.65 -4.90
CA VAL A 14 7.68 -5.24 -5.19
C VAL A 14 7.76 -3.92 -5.97
N ASP A 15 6.88 -3.69 -6.95
CA ASP A 15 6.95 -2.48 -7.79
C ASP A 15 6.76 -1.20 -6.97
N SER A 16 5.72 -1.17 -6.12
CA SER A 16 5.46 -0.03 -5.23
C SER A 16 6.59 0.17 -4.21
N SER A 17 7.16 -0.93 -3.72
CA SER A 17 8.28 -0.94 -2.78
C SER A 17 9.55 -0.33 -3.38
N VAL A 18 9.91 -0.76 -4.59
CA VAL A 18 11.08 -0.24 -5.30
C VAL A 18 10.86 1.21 -5.72
N ALA A 19 9.65 1.60 -6.12
CA ALA A 19 9.32 2.99 -6.43
C ALA A 19 9.53 3.91 -5.20
N ALA A 20 9.05 3.50 -4.02
CA ALA A 20 9.27 4.25 -2.78
C ALA A 20 10.76 4.36 -2.41
N LEU A 21 11.52 3.27 -2.56
CA LEU A 21 12.98 3.26 -2.34
C LEU A 21 13.71 4.23 -3.27
N LEU A 22 13.39 4.21 -4.56
CA LEU A 22 14.03 5.07 -5.56
C LEU A 22 13.75 6.55 -5.28
N LEU A 23 12.51 6.91 -4.94
CA LEU A 23 12.14 8.27 -4.57
C LEU A 23 12.84 8.72 -3.28
N LYS A 24 12.94 7.84 -2.28
CA LYS A 24 13.69 8.13 -1.05
C LYS A 24 15.16 8.40 -1.37
N ASN A 25 15.79 7.58 -2.21
CA ASN A 25 17.19 7.75 -2.63
C ASN A 25 17.42 9.04 -3.45
N GLN A 26 16.42 9.49 -4.20
CA GLN A 26 16.45 10.80 -4.89
C GLN A 26 16.25 11.99 -3.94
N GLY A 27 16.01 11.75 -2.65
CA GLY A 27 15.94 12.79 -1.62
C GLY A 27 14.55 13.39 -1.41
N TYR A 28 13.49 12.78 -1.92
CA TYR A 28 12.11 13.21 -1.67
C TYR A 28 11.69 12.92 -0.21
N ASP A 29 10.69 13.66 0.27
CA ASP A 29 9.95 13.34 1.49
C ASP A 29 8.83 12.35 1.12
N VAL A 30 9.11 11.06 1.29
CA VAL A 30 8.24 9.97 0.81
C VAL A 30 7.32 9.50 1.94
N ILE A 31 6.05 9.33 1.62
CA ILE A 31 5.03 8.74 2.49
C ILE A 31 4.41 7.55 1.75
N GLY A 32 4.38 6.38 2.38
CA GLY A 32 3.66 5.22 1.87
C GLY A 32 2.19 5.26 2.29
N MET A 33 1.28 4.86 1.39
CA MET A 33 -0.15 4.80 1.68
C MET A 33 -0.80 3.57 1.06
N THR A 34 -1.44 2.74 1.86
CA THR A 34 -2.24 1.60 1.39
C THR A 34 -3.71 2.01 1.30
N LEU A 35 -4.35 1.69 0.17
CA LEU A 35 -5.72 2.06 -0.13
C LEU A 35 -6.60 0.82 -0.17
N ARG A 36 -7.61 0.76 0.71
CA ARG A 36 -8.68 -0.24 0.64
C ARG A 36 -9.76 0.26 -0.30
N LEU A 37 -9.83 -0.35 -1.49
CA LEU A 37 -10.73 0.08 -2.57
C LEU A 37 -11.97 -0.80 -2.69
N TRP A 38 -11.89 -2.08 -2.30
CA TRP A 38 -12.97 -3.04 -2.41
C TRP A 38 -12.92 -4.02 -1.23
N SER A 39 -14.08 -4.42 -0.71
CA SER A 39 -14.22 -5.63 0.11
C SER A 39 -15.32 -6.51 -0.44
N SER A 40 -15.06 -7.81 -0.47
CA SER A 40 -16.12 -8.81 -0.54
C SER A 40 -16.67 -9.00 0.87
N GLU A 41 -17.97 -8.84 1.06
CA GLU A 41 -18.66 -9.03 2.34
C GLU A 41 -18.58 -10.48 2.87
N ASP A 42 -18.06 -11.43 2.08
CA ASP A 42 -17.90 -12.84 2.44
C ASP A 42 -16.42 -13.23 2.65
N ASP A 43 -15.95 -13.07 3.88
CA ASP A 43 -14.80 -13.79 4.42
C ASP A 43 -15.17 -15.23 4.86
N SER A 44 -16.39 -15.70 4.53
CA SER A 44 -16.94 -17.00 4.96
C SER A 44 -16.78 -18.14 3.95
N GLU A 45 -16.53 -17.86 2.66
CA GLU A 45 -16.36 -18.89 1.64
C GLU A 45 -14.89 -19.25 1.43
N VAL A 46 -14.45 -20.22 2.23
CA VAL A 46 -13.26 -21.04 2.01
C VAL A 46 -13.47 -21.85 0.72
N GLY A 47 -13.16 -21.28 -0.44
CA GLY A 47 -13.36 -21.98 -1.71
C GLY A 47 -12.89 -21.20 -2.93
N GLU A 48 -11.67 -21.49 -3.37
CA GLU A 48 -11.19 -21.38 -4.76
C GLU A 48 -11.89 -20.40 -5.71
N VAL A 49 -11.60 -19.09 -5.63
CA VAL A 49 -11.65 -18.22 -6.82
C VAL A 49 -10.46 -17.27 -6.82
N HIS A 50 -9.53 -17.57 -7.73
CA HIS A 50 -8.42 -16.74 -8.16
C HIS A 50 -8.89 -15.37 -8.69
N ASN A 51 -8.96 -14.38 -7.82
CA ASN A 51 -8.73 -13.02 -8.26
C ASN A 51 -8.01 -12.27 -7.16
N LYS A 52 -6.87 -11.68 -7.50
CA LYS A 52 -6.03 -10.84 -6.64
C LYS A 52 -6.91 -9.85 -5.86
N ARG A 53 -7.33 -10.22 -4.65
CA ARG A 53 -7.97 -9.30 -3.71
C ARG A 53 -6.87 -8.33 -3.34
N CYS A 54 -6.88 -7.17 -3.98
CA CYS A 54 -5.89 -6.11 -3.86
C CYS A 54 -6.02 -5.43 -2.49
N CYS A 55 -5.95 -6.19 -1.39
CA CYS A 55 -6.06 -5.77 0.02
C CYS A 55 -6.20 -6.99 0.96
N SER A 56 -5.38 -8.04 0.82
CA SER A 56 -5.29 -9.01 1.91
C SER A 56 -4.67 -8.35 3.16
N VAL A 57 -4.92 -8.91 4.35
CA VAL A 57 -4.24 -8.43 5.57
C VAL A 57 -2.73 -8.53 5.41
N GLU A 58 -2.26 -9.59 4.74
CA GLU A 58 -0.86 -9.83 4.41
C GLU A 58 -0.28 -8.71 3.54
N ASP A 59 -0.99 -8.26 2.49
CA ASP A 59 -0.53 -7.16 1.63
C ASP A 59 -0.36 -5.83 2.40
N VAL A 60 -1.25 -5.57 3.34
CA VAL A 60 -1.18 -4.37 4.20
C VAL A 60 0.01 -4.46 5.16
N GLU A 61 0.27 -5.64 5.71
CA GLU A 61 1.43 -5.91 6.56
C GLU A 61 2.74 -5.80 5.78
N ASP A 62 2.81 -6.35 4.57
CA ASP A 62 3.97 -6.23 3.69
C ASP A 62 4.25 -4.77 3.32
N ALA A 63 3.21 -4.00 2.97
CA ALA A 63 3.34 -2.56 2.73
C ALA A 63 3.90 -1.82 3.95
N ARG A 64 3.41 -2.13 5.15
CA ARG A 64 3.91 -1.55 6.41
C ARG A 64 5.36 -1.93 6.65
N ASN A 65 5.71 -3.21 6.54
CA ASN A 65 7.06 -3.72 6.76
C ASN A 65 8.07 -3.06 5.81
N VAL A 66 7.71 -2.89 4.54
CA VAL A 66 8.54 -2.15 3.58
C VAL A 66 8.72 -0.70 4.01
N CYS A 67 7.64 0.00 4.39
CA CYS A 67 7.75 1.37 4.88
C CYS A 67 8.64 1.50 6.12
N ASP A 68 8.57 0.55 7.05
CA ASP A 68 9.39 0.49 8.26
C ASP A 68 10.87 0.28 7.92
N VAL A 69 11.19 -0.67 7.03
CA VAL A 69 12.56 -0.88 6.52
C VAL A 69 13.09 0.36 5.81
N LEU A 70 12.23 1.01 5.03
CA LEU A 70 12.55 2.28 4.37
C LEU A 70 12.49 3.47 5.31
N GLY A 71 12.16 3.34 6.60
CA GLY A 71 12.05 4.46 7.54
C GLY A 71 11.20 5.62 7.04
N ILE A 72 10.06 5.32 6.39
CA ILE A 72 9.07 6.30 5.90
C ILE A 72 7.72 6.07 6.60
N SER A 73 6.93 7.12 6.76
CA SER A 73 5.58 6.98 7.33
C SER A 73 4.67 6.15 6.43
N HIS A 74 3.87 5.28 7.04
CA HIS A 74 2.83 4.49 6.37
C HIS A 74 1.44 4.89 6.86
N TYR A 75 0.51 5.08 5.92
CA TYR A 75 -0.90 5.36 6.21
C TYR A 75 -1.78 4.30 5.55
N PHE A 76 -2.94 4.06 6.16
CA PHE A 76 -3.97 3.22 5.59
C PHE A 76 -5.25 4.05 5.44
N VAL A 77 -5.87 4.01 4.27
CA VAL A 77 -7.10 4.75 3.98
C VAL A 77 -8.12 3.81 3.35
N ASN A 78 -9.35 3.84 3.87
CA ASN A 78 -10.48 3.15 3.25
C ASN A 78 -11.18 4.11 2.28
N PHE A 79 -11.24 3.71 1.01
CA PHE A 79 -11.91 4.40 -0.09
C PHE A 79 -12.99 3.53 -0.76
N GLU A 80 -13.50 2.51 -0.08
CA GLU A 80 -14.53 1.61 -0.64
C GLU A 80 -15.78 2.37 -1.08
N LYS A 81 -16.21 3.37 -0.31
CA LYS A 81 -17.42 4.15 -0.62
C LYS A 81 -17.28 4.97 -1.89
N GLU A 82 -16.07 5.45 -2.16
CA GLU A 82 -15.75 6.27 -3.33
C GLU A 82 -15.57 5.43 -4.59
N PHE A 83 -15.38 4.12 -4.45
CA PHE A 83 -15.18 3.17 -5.55
C PHE A 83 -16.40 2.26 -5.81
N GLN A 84 -17.50 2.43 -5.06
CA GLN A 84 -18.82 1.82 -5.29
C GLN A 84 -19.71 2.71 -6.17
#